data_AF-A0A4Y1ZN86-F1
#
_entry.id   AF-A0A4Y1ZN86-F1
#
_cell.length_a   1.000
_cell.length_b   1.000
_cell.length_c   1.000
_cell.angle_alpha   90.00
_cell.angle_beta   90.00
_cell.angle_gamma   90.00
#
_symmetry.space_group_name_H-M   'P 1'
#
loop_
_entity.id
_entity.type
_entity.pdbx_description
1 polymer ?
#
loop_
_entity_poly.entity_id
_entity_poly.type
_entity_poly.pdbx_seq_one_letter_code
_entity_poly.pdbx_strand_id
1 'polypeptide(L)'
;MEDLSDWVAVKANIFTKEEDTDHLRFICAWNDEASKVAITLHEGSRKASDQNNKNRVCLLSMSEIYHMHKQFCLIDTSLARDFPKEIKPNYTPSRKKSEYISTCIEHYLSCAVQKVGKKLVVASMFNEEDPLSCYEENWNEFKIKSLEDLVDKAYKELEEVLQLRGRAESLLQLTTIYALEDQVFKNISDYLGELYNFHLHPFLELREMSHSRVKQAKDKLGEEIGPNIRQQAQKDFEDWSEQSLIATEAIQQLYLEFYRKTYNLMLGGRDRMLEDKKRFGKAAFGLHGMPRLLKLEVQVCQEDLKLHNAIKAIKAYQRDKIKSQLTFLSYDYGAVQEVERIEEEISNAQLNVFDADLDVIEAEERLYKSQVALL
;
A
#
# COMPACT_ATOMS: atom_id res chain seq x y z
N MET A 1 31.81 15.73 -5.02
CA MET A 1 30.46 15.15 -4.96
C MET A 1 29.79 15.91 -3.85
N GLU A 2 28.92 16.85 -4.17
CA GLU A 2 28.25 17.68 -3.15
C GLU A 2 27.35 16.76 -2.30
N ASP A 3 27.44 16.93 -0.99
CA ASP A 3 26.67 16.14 -0.03
C ASP A 3 25.20 16.54 -0.16
N LEU A 4 24.39 15.62 -0.68
CA LEU A 4 22.95 15.80 -0.88
C LEU A 4 22.15 15.42 0.38
N SER A 5 22.82 15.14 1.51
CA SER A 5 22.16 14.75 2.78
C SER A 5 21.14 15.77 3.28
N ASP A 6 21.32 17.04 2.94
CA ASP A 6 20.51 18.15 3.45
C ASP A 6 19.40 18.58 2.47
N TRP A 7 19.22 17.86 1.36
CA TRP A 7 18.21 18.17 0.35
C TRP A 7 16.92 17.40 0.60
N VAL A 8 15.80 18.11 0.63
CA VAL A 8 14.45 17.55 0.77
C VAL A 8 13.70 17.72 -0.56
N ALA A 9 13.18 16.62 -1.10
CA ALA A 9 12.33 16.65 -2.27
C ALA A 9 10.98 17.29 -1.91
N VAL A 10 10.54 18.26 -2.71
CA VAL A 10 9.32 19.04 -2.43
C VAL A 10 8.28 18.75 -3.50
N LYS A 11 7.02 18.55 -3.10
CA LYS A 11 5.92 18.14 -4.00
C LYS A 11 5.81 19.06 -5.21
N ALA A 12 5.63 18.51 -6.41
CA ALA A 12 5.36 19.33 -7.61
C ALA A 12 4.14 20.28 -7.47
N ASN A 13 3.20 19.95 -6.58
CA ASN A 13 1.90 20.61 -6.43
C ASN A 13 1.72 21.32 -5.06
N ILE A 14 2.78 21.92 -4.51
CA ILE A 14 2.80 22.62 -3.20
C ILE A 14 1.69 23.67 -3.01
N PHE A 15 1.29 24.35 -4.09
CA PHE A 15 0.40 25.51 -4.02
C PHE A 15 -1.07 25.20 -4.38
N THR A 16 -1.38 23.97 -4.78
CA THR A 16 -2.77 23.55 -4.96
C THR A 16 -3.43 23.40 -3.60
N LYS A 17 -4.51 24.17 -3.36
CA LYS A 17 -5.30 24.04 -2.13
C LYS A 17 -5.93 22.65 -2.09
N GLU A 18 -5.48 21.82 -1.15
CA GLU A 18 -6.28 20.68 -0.71
C GLU A 18 -7.59 21.25 -0.11
N GLU A 19 -8.74 20.77 -0.58
CA GLU A 19 -10.02 21.14 0.02
C GLU A 19 -10.11 20.49 1.41
N ASP A 20 -9.70 21.22 2.45
CA ASP A 20 -9.96 20.86 3.83
C ASP A 20 -11.48 20.91 4.06
N THR A 21 -12.17 19.79 3.85
CA THR A 21 -13.63 19.66 3.97
C THR A 21 -14.12 19.50 5.41
N ASP A 22 -13.20 19.41 6.37
CA ASP A 22 -13.51 19.21 7.78
C ASP A 22 -13.97 20.50 8.47
N HIS A 23 -15.16 20.45 9.08
CA HIS A 23 -15.61 21.50 9.97
C HIS A 23 -14.90 21.37 11.31
N LEU A 24 -14.09 22.37 11.65
CA LEU A 24 -13.37 22.43 12.93
C LEU A 24 -14.21 23.12 13.99
N ARG A 25 -14.28 22.52 15.17
CA ARG A 25 -14.92 23.13 16.34
C ARG A 25 -13.97 23.10 17.54
N PHE A 26 -13.63 24.29 18.03
CA PHE A 26 -12.93 24.46 19.30
C PHE A 26 -13.93 24.56 20.44
N ILE A 27 -13.60 23.92 21.57
CA ILE A 27 -14.27 24.06 22.85
C ILE A 27 -13.19 24.42 23.86
N CYS A 28 -13.30 25.58 24.50
CA CYS A 28 -12.34 26.07 25.48
C CYS A 28 -12.99 26.16 26.85
N ALA A 29 -12.24 25.82 27.89
CA ALA A 29 -12.66 26.00 29.27
C ALA A 29 -11.47 26.42 30.13
N TRP A 30 -11.67 27.39 31.01
CA TRP A 30 -10.66 27.76 32.00
C TRP A 30 -10.55 26.70 33.10
N ASN A 31 -9.33 26.24 33.36
CA ASN A 31 -8.99 25.34 34.46
C ASN A 31 -8.38 26.15 35.62
N ASP A 32 -9.14 26.28 36.71
CA ASP A 32 -8.74 27.02 37.92
C ASP A 32 -7.52 26.39 38.63
N GLU A 33 -7.41 25.04 38.64
CA GLU A 33 -6.33 24.32 39.34
C GLU A 33 -5.00 24.47 38.62
N ALA A 34 -5.00 24.38 37.29
CA ALA A 34 -3.80 24.49 36.47
C ALA A 34 -3.49 25.95 36.07
N SER A 35 -4.40 26.90 36.30
CA SER A 35 -4.31 28.28 35.80
C SER A 35 -4.04 28.35 34.29
N LYS A 36 -4.70 27.48 33.53
CA LYS A 36 -4.55 27.31 32.07
C LYS A 36 -5.91 27.13 31.40
N VAL A 37 -5.96 27.32 30.08
CA VAL A 37 -7.13 27.06 29.24
C VAL A 37 -7.03 25.63 28.70
N ALA A 38 -8.02 24.80 29.02
CA ALA A 38 -8.21 23.51 28.39
C ALA A 38 -8.90 23.71 27.04
N ILE A 39 -8.32 23.19 25.97
CA ILE A 39 -8.83 23.35 24.62
C ILE A 39 -9.03 21.98 24.00
N THR A 40 -10.25 21.72 23.54
CA THR A 40 -10.63 20.53 22.81
C THR A 40 -10.95 20.91 21.37
N LEU A 41 -10.29 20.26 20.42
CA LEU A 41 -10.54 20.38 18.99
C LEU A 41 -11.29 19.15 18.50
N HIS A 42 -12.44 19.37 17.87
CA HIS A 42 -13.19 18.36 17.16
C HIS A 42 -13.01 18.55 15.64
N GLU A 43 -12.55 17.50 14.97
CA GLU A 43 -12.44 17.44 13.51
C GLU A 43 -13.43 16.40 12.97
N GLY A 44 -14.41 16.81 12.15
CA GLY A 44 -15.28 15.86 11.43
C GLY A 44 -16.62 16.45 10.95
N SER A 45 -17.13 15.90 9.84
CA SER A 45 -18.53 16.09 9.41
C SER A 45 -19.41 15.10 10.17
N ARG A 46 -20.60 15.52 10.63
CA ARG A 46 -21.58 14.63 11.29
C ARG A 46 -22.13 13.59 10.29
N LYS A 47 -21.37 12.54 9.99
CA LYS A 47 -21.87 11.30 9.38
C LYS A 47 -21.63 10.14 10.35
N ALA A 48 -22.66 9.33 10.55
CA ALA A 48 -22.72 8.32 11.60
C ALA A 48 -21.79 7.10 11.38
N SER A 49 -20.98 7.09 10.32
CA SER A 49 -20.14 5.94 9.92
C SER A 49 -18.63 6.16 10.08
N ASP A 50 -18.17 7.38 10.37
CA ASP A 50 -16.73 7.64 10.42
C ASP A 50 -16.21 7.38 11.83
N GLN A 51 -15.59 6.22 12.04
CA GLN A 51 -14.89 5.85 13.28
C GLN A 51 -13.63 6.69 13.55
N ASN A 52 -13.36 7.74 12.75
CA ASN A 52 -12.10 8.48 12.75
C ASN A 52 -12.26 9.94 13.22
N ASN A 53 -13.06 10.18 14.26
CA ASN A 53 -13.13 11.50 14.92
C ASN A 53 -11.82 11.72 15.70
N LYS A 54 -10.87 12.47 15.11
CA LYS A 54 -9.64 12.90 15.79
C LYS A 54 -9.96 14.03 16.75
N ASN A 55 -10.46 13.70 17.94
CA ASN A 55 -10.60 14.68 19.02
C ASN A 55 -9.22 14.93 19.65
N ARG A 56 -8.74 16.17 19.58
CA ARG A 56 -7.47 16.57 20.21
C ARG A 56 -7.74 17.41 21.44
N VAL A 57 -6.92 17.26 22.48
CA VAL A 57 -7.04 18.04 23.72
C VAL A 57 -5.66 18.58 24.12
N CYS A 58 -5.58 19.86 24.46
CA CYS A 58 -4.38 20.48 24.99
C CYS A 58 -4.70 21.44 26.14
N LEU A 59 -3.66 21.80 26.91
CA LEU A 59 -3.77 22.69 28.06
C LEU A 59 -2.74 23.81 27.93
N LEU A 60 -3.21 25.03 27.66
CA LEU A 60 -2.35 26.16 27.29
C LEU A 60 -2.47 27.31 28.30
N SER A 61 -1.35 27.87 28.67
CA SER A 61 -1.24 29.10 29.46
C SER A 61 -1.58 30.33 28.61
N MET A 62 -1.98 31.41 29.28
CA MET A 62 -2.27 32.69 28.60
C MET A 62 -1.03 33.27 27.92
N SER A 63 0.17 33.01 28.45
CA SER A 63 1.43 33.31 27.78
C SER A 63 1.59 32.51 26.49
N GLU A 64 1.35 31.19 26.49
CA GLU A 64 1.47 30.36 25.27
C GLU A 64 0.50 30.82 24.19
N ILE A 65 -0.76 31.09 24.54
CA ILE A 65 -1.77 31.64 23.62
C ILE A 65 -1.34 32.98 23.02
N TYR A 66 -0.75 33.86 23.84
CA TYR A 66 -0.23 35.14 23.39
C TYR A 66 1.00 35.02 22.48
N HIS A 67 1.90 34.05 22.73
CA HIS A 67 3.04 33.79 21.85
C HIS A 67 2.60 33.21 20.50
N MET A 68 1.66 32.26 20.50
CA MET A 68 1.07 31.74 19.25
C MET A 68 0.37 32.85 18.46
N HIS A 69 -0.35 33.75 19.15
CA HIS A 69 -0.94 34.91 18.49
C HIS A 69 0.10 35.78 17.78
N LYS A 70 1.24 36.05 18.41
CA LYS A 70 2.34 36.79 17.77
C LYS A 70 2.86 36.07 16.53
N GLN A 71 3.02 34.74 16.59
CA GLN A 71 3.47 33.92 15.46
C GLN A 71 2.45 33.98 14.31
N PHE A 72 1.15 33.85 14.61
CA PHE A 72 0.09 33.94 13.61
C PHE A 72 0.00 35.33 12.94
N CYS A 73 0.27 36.40 13.68
CA CYS A 73 0.31 37.76 13.13
C CYS A 73 1.46 37.99 12.14
N LEU A 74 2.53 37.16 12.18
CA LEU A 74 3.59 37.22 11.17
C LEU A 74 3.10 36.75 9.79
N ILE A 75 2.01 35.96 9.76
CA ILE A 75 1.42 35.41 8.54
C ILE A 75 0.28 36.28 8.07
N ASP A 76 -0.66 36.61 8.96
CA ASP A 76 -1.76 37.54 8.66
C ASP A 76 -1.90 38.62 9.74
N THR A 77 -1.51 39.84 9.39
CA THR A 77 -1.57 41.02 10.27
C THR A 77 -3.00 41.41 10.67
N SER A 78 -4.03 40.96 9.93
CA SER A 78 -5.43 41.26 10.24
C SER A 78 -5.90 40.55 11.52
N LEU A 79 -5.24 39.46 11.91
CA LEU A 79 -5.55 38.67 13.10
C LEU A 79 -5.29 39.45 14.41
N ALA A 80 -4.48 40.51 14.36
CA ALA A 80 -4.25 41.43 15.48
C ALA A 80 -5.54 42.11 15.97
N ARG A 81 -6.56 42.26 15.11
CA ARG A 81 -7.85 42.88 15.47
C ARG A 81 -8.80 41.91 16.17
N ASP A 82 -8.65 40.62 15.89
CA ASP A 82 -9.55 39.56 16.35
C ASP A 82 -9.08 38.96 17.69
N PHE A 83 -7.86 39.29 18.13
CA PHE A 83 -7.34 38.83 19.42
C PHE A 83 -7.99 39.56 20.60
N PRO A 84 -8.47 38.85 21.64
CA PRO A 84 -9.14 39.48 22.77
C PRO A 84 -8.19 40.42 23.53
N LYS A 85 -8.57 41.70 23.62
CA LYS A 85 -7.73 42.78 24.20
C LYS A 85 -7.47 42.60 25.70
N GLU A 86 -8.33 41.84 26.35
CA GLU A 86 -8.28 41.50 27.78
C GLU A 86 -7.19 40.47 28.08
N ILE A 87 -6.75 39.68 27.09
CA ILE A 87 -5.74 38.63 27.26
C ILE A 87 -4.35 39.24 27.22
N LYS A 88 -3.67 39.19 28.37
CA LYS A 88 -2.25 39.54 28.53
C LYS A 88 -1.48 38.30 29.00
N PRO A 89 -0.15 38.23 28.81
CA PRO A 89 0.64 37.06 29.20
C PRO A 89 0.44 36.59 30.65
N ASN A 90 0.24 37.54 31.57
CA ASN A 90 0.06 37.29 33.01
C ASN A 90 -1.40 37.45 33.46
N TYR A 91 -2.36 37.37 32.54
CA TYR A 91 -3.77 37.54 32.87
C TYR A 91 -4.35 36.25 33.45
N THR A 92 -5.00 36.34 34.60
CA THR A 92 -5.77 35.25 35.20
C THR A 92 -7.24 35.68 35.25
N PRO A 93 -8.16 35.00 34.54
CA PRO A 93 -9.56 35.36 34.56
C PRO A 93 -10.18 35.12 35.94
N SER A 94 -11.05 36.04 36.36
CA SER A 94 -11.93 35.83 37.52
C SER A 94 -13.00 34.79 37.18
N ARG A 95 -13.56 34.09 38.18
CA ARG A 95 -14.67 33.11 38.01
C ARG A 95 -15.88 33.63 37.23
N LYS A 96 -16.12 34.94 37.24
CA LYS A 96 -17.23 35.58 36.48
C LYS A 96 -16.87 35.89 35.01
N LYS A 97 -15.59 35.87 34.66
CA LYS A 97 -15.06 36.22 33.33
C LYS A 97 -14.41 35.03 32.61
N SER A 98 -14.23 33.90 33.28
CA SER A 98 -13.60 32.69 32.72
C SER A 98 -14.37 32.14 31.53
N GLU A 99 -15.70 32.10 31.60
CA GLU A 99 -16.56 31.63 30.51
C GLU A 99 -16.49 32.57 29.29
N TYR A 100 -16.60 33.89 29.52
CA TYR A 100 -16.45 34.90 28.46
C TYR A 100 -15.10 34.79 27.74
N ILE A 101 -14.00 34.68 28.50
CA ILE A 101 -12.65 34.55 27.93
C ILE A 101 -12.51 33.24 27.14
N SER A 102 -13.12 32.16 27.61
CA SER A 102 -13.10 30.88 26.90
C SER A 102 -13.82 30.98 25.55
N THR A 103 -15.00 31.60 25.50
CA THR A 103 -15.72 31.87 24.24
C THR A 103 -14.94 32.79 23.30
N CYS A 104 -14.26 33.81 23.84
CA CYS A 104 -13.42 34.69 23.04
C CYS A 104 -12.23 33.93 22.40
N ILE A 105 -11.62 32.99 23.13
CA ILE A 105 -10.54 32.15 22.62
C ILE A 105 -11.07 31.18 21.55
N GLU A 106 -12.23 30.55 21.74
CA GLU A 106 -12.87 29.70 20.72
C GLU A 106 -13.11 30.45 19.40
N HIS A 107 -13.66 31.67 19.49
CA HIS A 107 -13.89 32.50 18.32
C HIS A 107 -12.58 32.89 17.64
N TYR A 108 -11.59 33.34 18.42
CA TYR A 108 -10.28 33.71 17.91
C TYR A 108 -9.59 32.55 17.17
N LEU A 109 -9.58 31.35 17.74
CA LEU A 109 -8.98 30.17 17.11
C LEU A 109 -9.70 29.78 15.82
N SER A 110 -11.02 29.93 15.79
CA SER A 110 -11.80 29.70 14.56
C SER A 110 -11.43 30.70 13.45
N CYS A 111 -11.23 31.97 13.80
CA CYS A 111 -10.74 32.99 12.87
C CYS A 111 -9.28 32.75 12.45
N ALA A 112 -8.43 32.31 13.38
CA ALA A 112 -7.03 31.98 13.11
C ALA A 112 -6.92 30.85 12.07
N VAL A 113 -7.73 29.80 12.20
CA VAL A 113 -7.78 28.70 11.21
C VAL A 113 -8.14 29.21 9.81
N GLN A 114 -9.11 30.12 9.69
CA GLN A 114 -9.54 30.64 8.38
C GLN A 114 -8.47 31.49 7.69
N LYS A 115 -7.65 32.22 8.47
CA LYS A 115 -6.67 33.17 7.96
C LYS A 115 -5.26 32.58 7.80
N VAL A 116 -4.85 31.78 8.77
CA VAL A 116 -3.50 31.20 8.86
C VAL A 116 -3.45 29.77 8.31
N GLY A 117 -4.59 29.08 8.30
CA GLY A 117 -4.72 27.68 7.84
C GLY A 117 -4.74 26.68 8.99
N LYS A 118 -5.53 25.60 8.80
CA LYS A 118 -5.73 24.51 9.79
C LYS A 118 -4.41 23.91 10.28
N LYS A 119 -3.56 23.45 9.35
CA LYS A 119 -2.34 22.69 9.66
C LYS A 119 -1.40 23.45 10.61
N LEU A 120 -1.14 24.72 10.33
CA LEU A 120 -0.23 25.52 11.16
C LEU A 120 -0.80 25.83 12.55
N VAL A 121 -2.10 26.14 12.64
CA VAL A 121 -2.75 26.40 13.94
C VAL A 121 -2.73 25.15 14.81
N VAL A 122 -3.05 23.98 14.24
CA VAL A 122 -3.04 22.70 14.94
C VAL A 122 -1.61 22.33 15.37
N ALA A 123 -0.63 22.37 14.47
CA ALA A 123 0.76 22.04 14.79
C ALA A 123 1.32 22.94 15.92
N SER A 124 1.03 24.24 15.88
CA SER A 124 1.47 25.19 16.92
C SER A 124 0.83 24.93 18.29
N MET A 125 -0.41 24.43 18.34
CA MET A 125 -1.15 24.21 19.59
C MET A 125 -0.90 22.85 20.23
N PHE A 126 -0.70 21.81 19.41
CA PHE A 126 -0.59 20.43 19.86
C PHE A 126 0.84 19.89 19.82
N ASN A 127 1.82 20.69 19.34
CA ASN A 127 3.20 20.26 19.11
C ASN A 127 3.27 18.96 18.27
N GLU A 128 2.29 18.75 17.39
CA GLU A 128 2.28 17.68 16.40
C GLU A 128 3.15 18.08 15.20
N GLU A 129 3.56 17.09 14.40
CA GLU A 129 4.39 17.11 13.17
C GLU A 129 4.83 18.47 12.61
N ASP A 130 6.09 18.53 12.16
CA ASP A 130 6.63 19.69 11.45
C ASP A 130 5.61 20.20 10.40
N PRO A 131 5.11 21.45 10.51
CA PRO A 131 4.18 22.02 9.55
C PRO A 131 4.67 21.92 8.10
N LEU A 132 5.98 21.76 7.90
CA LEU A 132 6.61 21.62 6.60
C LEU A 132 6.57 20.19 6.03
N SER A 133 6.26 19.16 6.82
CA SER A 133 6.17 17.76 6.38
C SER A 133 5.19 17.57 5.22
N CYS A 134 4.14 18.41 5.17
CA CYS A 134 3.15 18.37 4.12
C CYS A 134 3.69 18.78 2.73
N TYR A 135 4.85 19.47 2.69
CA TYR A 135 5.54 19.84 1.47
C TYR A 135 6.56 18.80 1.01
N GLU A 136 7.00 17.91 1.91
CA GLU A 136 7.97 16.87 1.59
C GLU A 136 7.34 15.79 0.70
N GLU A 137 8.06 15.36 -0.34
CA GLU A 137 7.67 14.19 -1.11
C GLU A 137 7.95 12.93 -0.28
N ASN A 138 6.95 12.06 -0.17
CA ASN A 138 7.18 10.74 0.37
C ASN A 138 8.08 9.98 -0.63
N TRP A 139 9.34 9.76 -0.26
CA TRP A 139 10.33 9.07 -1.08
C TRP A 139 9.83 7.73 -1.62
N ASN A 140 9.00 7.01 -0.85
CA ASN A 140 8.41 5.75 -1.30
C ASN A 140 7.38 5.96 -2.40
N GLU A 141 6.50 6.97 -2.28
CA GLU A 141 5.51 7.31 -3.31
C GLU A 141 6.20 7.79 -4.59
N PHE A 142 7.22 8.65 -4.46
CA PHE A 142 8.01 9.11 -5.58
C PHE A 142 8.68 7.94 -6.30
N LYS A 143 9.28 7.00 -5.55
CA LYS A 143 9.95 5.83 -6.12
C LYS A 143 8.97 4.89 -6.82
N ILE A 144 7.80 4.62 -6.23
CA ILE A 144 6.74 3.82 -6.88
C ILE A 144 6.35 4.48 -8.20
N LYS A 145 6.01 5.76 -8.16
CA LYS A 145 5.59 6.50 -9.36
C LYS A 145 6.66 6.49 -10.44
N SER A 146 7.93 6.68 -10.06
CA SER A 146 9.04 6.59 -11.01
C SER A 146 9.17 5.20 -11.65
N LEU A 147 8.95 4.12 -10.89
CA LEU A 147 8.99 2.75 -11.42
C LEU A 147 7.78 2.47 -12.33
N GLU A 148 6.58 2.94 -11.95
CA GLU A 148 5.38 2.88 -12.78
C GLU A 148 5.58 3.63 -14.11
N ASP A 149 6.15 4.83 -14.07
CA ASP A 149 6.45 5.64 -15.27
C ASP A 149 7.46 4.92 -16.19
N LEU A 150 8.44 4.20 -15.64
CA LEU A 150 9.38 3.38 -16.42
C LEU A 150 8.69 2.21 -17.11
N VAL A 151 7.79 1.51 -16.40
CA VAL A 151 6.98 0.42 -16.97
C VAL A 151 6.08 0.95 -18.09
N ASP A 152 5.37 2.05 -17.85
CA ASP A 152 4.47 2.67 -18.83
C ASP A 152 5.23 3.13 -20.08
N LYS A 153 6.42 3.70 -19.90
CA LYS A 153 7.29 4.08 -21.02
C LYS A 153 7.70 2.85 -21.83
N ALA A 154 8.08 1.75 -21.18
CA ALA A 154 8.48 0.52 -21.88
C ALA A 154 7.30 -0.11 -22.64
N TYR A 155 6.07 -0.04 -22.11
CA TYR A 155 4.87 -0.46 -22.86
C TYR A 155 4.57 0.45 -24.05
N LYS A 156 4.77 1.77 -23.94
CA LYS A 156 4.66 2.68 -25.09
C LYS A 156 5.70 2.37 -26.17
N GLU A 157 6.94 2.07 -25.78
CA GLU A 157 7.98 1.61 -26.71
C GLU A 157 7.55 0.31 -27.43
N LEU A 158 6.87 -0.61 -26.73
CA LEU A 158 6.31 -1.81 -27.34
C LEU A 158 5.22 -1.47 -28.38
N GLU A 159 4.31 -0.56 -28.05
CA GLU A 159 3.28 -0.11 -29.00
C GLU A 159 3.90 0.49 -30.27
N GLU A 160 4.94 1.29 -30.14
CA GLU A 160 5.69 1.85 -31.28
C GLU A 160 6.33 0.75 -32.13
N VAL A 161 6.96 -0.25 -31.52
CA VAL A 161 7.53 -1.41 -32.23
C VAL A 161 6.45 -2.22 -32.94
N LEU A 162 5.27 -2.38 -32.33
CA LEU A 162 4.13 -3.06 -32.97
C LEU A 162 3.58 -2.27 -34.16
N GLN A 163 3.55 -0.94 -34.10
CA GLN A 163 3.21 -0.10 -35.25
C GLN A 163 4.22 -0.28 -36.39
N LEU A 164 5.52 -0.35 -36.09
CA LEU A 164 6.56 -0.65 -37.08
C LEU A 164 6.37 -2.04 -37.70
N ARG A 165 6.02 -3.05 -36.89
CA ARG A 165 5.68 -4.40 -37.36
C ARG A 165 4.54 -4.38 -38.38
N GLY A 166 3.49 -3.61 -38.10
CA GLY A 166 2.33 -3.48 -39.00
C GLY A 166 2.69 -2.91 -40.38
N ARG A 167 3.74 -2.08 -40.47
CA ARG A 167 4.23 -1.48 -41.72
C ARG A 167 5.23 -2.36 -42.47
N ALA A 168 5.70 -3.45 -41.88
CA ALA A 168 6.69 -4.32 -42.51
C ALA A 168 6.05 -5.14 -43.64
N GLU A 169 6.67 -5.10 -44.82
CA GLU A 169 6.20 -5.80 -46.03
C GLU A 169 6.93 -7.12 -46.26
N SER A 170 8.14 -7.26 -45.70
CA SER A 170 8.99 -8.43 -45.90
C SER A 170 9.46 -9.06 -44.59
N LEU A 171 9.74 -10.35 -44.63
CA LEU A 171 10.25 -11.10 -43.48
C LEU A 171 11.66 -10.64 -43.06
N LEU A 172 12.46 -10.13 -44.00
CA LEU A 172 13.79 -9.58 -43.72
C LEU A 172 13.70 -8.33 -42.84
N GLN A 173 12.75 -7.42 -43.15
CA GLN A 173 12.45 -6.26 -42.30
C GLN A 173 11.91 -6.69 -40.93
N LEU A 174 11.09 -7.74 -40.87
CA LEU A 174 10.60 -8.25 -39.59
C LEU A 174 11.71 -8.82 -38.71
N THR A 175 12.80 -9.33 -39.28
CA THR A 175 13.90 -9.91 -38.49
C THR A 175 14.58 -8.87 -37.60
N THR A 176 14.73 -7.64 -38.08
CA THR A 176 15.25 -6.53 -37.25
C THR A 176 14.22 -6.07 -36.22
N ILE A 177 12.93 -5.99 -36.60
CA ILE A 177 11.84 -5.63 -35.70
C ILE A 177 11.68 -6.65 -34.57
N TYR A 178 11.87 -7.94 -34.85
CA TYR A 178 11.86 -9.00 -33.86
C TYR A 178 12.94 -8.81 -32.78
N ALA A 179 14.15 -8.41 -33.18
CA ALA A 179 15.22 -8.11 -32.23
C ALA A 179 14.89 -6.90 -31.34
N LEU A 180 14.23 -5.88 -31.92
CA LEU A 180 13.73 -4.73 -31.15
C LEU A 180 12.63 -5.14 -30.18
N GLU A 181 11.66 -5.95 -30.63
CA GLU A 181 10.58 -6.47 -29.79
C GLU A 181 11.13 -7.30 -28.63
N ASP A 182 12.13 -8.17 -28.86
CA ASP A 182 12.78 -8.96 -27.82
C ASP A 182 13.50 -8.08 -26.78
N GLN A 183 14.13 -6.99 -27.22
CA GLN A 183 14.78 -6.05 -26.31
C GLN A 183 13.75 -5.29 -25.46
N VAL A 184 12.65 -4.83 -26.06
CA VAL A 184 11.57 -4.16 -25.32
C VAL A 184 10.91 -5.13 -24.33
N PHE A 185 10.69 -6.40 -24.71
CA PHE A 185 10.19 -7.42 -23.78
C PHE A 185 11.09 -7.59 -22.58
N LYS A 186 12.40 -7.65 -22.78
CA LYS A 186 13.37 -7.72 -21.69
C LYS A 186 13.25 -6.50 -20.78
N ASN A 187 13.23 -5.30 -21.35
CA ASN A 187 13.08 -4.06 -20.57
C ASN A 187 11.79 -4.07 -19.74
N ILE A 188 10.66 -4.46 -20.32
CA ILE A 188 9.38 -4.56 -19.60
C ILE A 188 9.49 -5.58 -18.46
N SER A 189 10.06 -6.77 -18.70
CA SER A 189 10.26 -7.78 -17.66
C SER A 189 11.17 -7.29 -16.52
N ASP A 190 12.25 -6.59 -16.85
CA ASP A 190 13.20 -6.04 -15.87
C ASP A 190 12.51 -4.96 -15.01
N TYR A 191 11.82 -3.99 -15.63
CA TYR A 191 11.10 -2.93 -14.89
C TYR A 191 9.92 -3.44 -14.07
N LEU A 192 9.15 -4.41 -14.59
CA LEU A 192 8.12 -5.09 -13.80
C LEU A 192 8.75 -5.82 -12.61
N GLY A 193 9.90 -6.45 -12.79
CA GLY A 193 10.64 -7.09 -11.70
C GLY A 193 11.02 -6.09 -10.60
N GLU A 194 11.56 -4.93 -10.97
CA GLU A 194 11.90 -3.86 -10.02
C GLU A 194 10.67 -3.32 -9.28
N LEU A 195 9.58 -3.04 -10.00
CA LEU A 195 8.33 -2.54 -9.43
C LEU A 195 7.72 -3.54 -8.42
N TYR A 196 7.56 -4.80 -8.82
CA TYR A 196 6.97 -5.81 -7.94
C TYR A 196 7.89 -6.17 -6.77
N ASN A 197 9.21 -6.16 -6.94
CA ASN A 197 10.15 -6.31 -5.82
C ASN A 197 10.01 -5.18 -4.81
N PHE A 198 9.81 -3.94 -5.28
CA PHE A 198 9.58 -2.81 -4.38
C PHE A 198 8.28 -2.96 -3.60
N HIS A 199 7.18 -3.34 -4.27
CA HIS A 199 5.89 -3.59 -3.60
C HIS A 199 5.93 -4.78 -2.64
N LEU A 200 6.75 -5.78 -2.92
CA LEU A 200 6.85 -7.01 -2.12
C LEU A 200 7.53 -6.75 -0.76
N HIS A 201 8.50 -5.83 -0.71
CA HIS A 201 9.38 -5.66 0.43
C HIS A 201 8.66 -5.36 1.76
N PRO A 202 7.71 -4.41 1.85
CA PRO A 202 7.01 -4.12 3.10
C PRO A 202 6.24 -5.33 3.66
N PHE A 203 5.68 -6.17 2.78
CA PHE A 203 4.95 -7.36 3.21
C PHE A 203 5.87 -8.49 3.65
N LEU A 204 7.07 -8.61 3.06
CA LEU A 204 8.07 -9.56 3.53
C LEU A 204 8.53 -9.22 4.94
N GLU A 205 8.84 -7.95 5.19
CA GLU A 205 9.22 -7.44 6.50
C GLU A 205 8.08 -7.63 7.51
N LEU A 206 6.84 -7.26 7.13
CA LEU A 206 5.67 -7.44 7.98
C LEU A 206 5.46 -8.90 8.34
N ARG A 207 5.62 -9.83 7.39
CA ARG A 207 5.47 -11.27 7.62
C ARG A 207 6.53 -11.80 8.59
N GLU A 208 7.79 -11.40 8.42
CA GLU A 208 8.89 -11.82 9.30
C GLU A 208 8.70 -11.27 10.73
N MET A 209 8.38 -9.98 10.84
CA MET A 209 8.07 -9.34 12.12
C MET A 209 6.88 -10.00 12.81
N SER A 210 5.79 -10.24 12.07
CA SER A 210 4.60 -10.89 12.60
C SER A 210 4.90 -12.31 13.08
N HIS A 211 5.65 -13.10 12.32
CA HIS A 211 6.04 -14.45 12.74
C HIS A 211 6.84 -14.43 14.05
N SER A 212 7.81 -13.52 14.18
CA SER A 212 8.60 -13.36 15.41
C SER A 212 7.71 -12.97 16.60
N ARG A 213 6.79 -12.02 16.40
CA ARG A 213 5.85 -11.56 17.44
C ARG A 213 4.84 -12.62 17.86
N VAL A 214 4.28 -13.37 16.91
CA VAL A 214 3.39 -14.51 17.18
C VAL A 214 4.11 -15.55 18.02
N LYS A 215 5.37 -15.88 17.68
CA LYS A 215 6.17 -16.83 18.46
C LYS A 215 6.39 -16.33 19.89
N GLN A 216 6.80 -15.08 20.08
CA GLN A 216 6.98 -14.48 21.40
C GLN A 216 5.69 -14.47 22.23
N ALA A 217 4.54 -14.15 21.61
CA ALA A 217 3.25 -14.17 22.29
C ALA A 217 2.89 -15.60 22.72
N LYS A 218 3.15 -16.59 21.86
CA LYS A 218 2.91 -18.01 22.15
C LYS A 218 3.81 -18.53 23.28
N ASP A 219 5.07 -18.13 23.30
CA ASP A 219 6.02 -18.47 24.37
C ASP A 219 5.55 -17.88 25.72
N LYS A 220 5.14 -16.61 25.74
CA LYS A 220 4.57 -15.95 26.95
C LYS A 220 3.31 -16.63 27.46
N LEU A 221 2.43 -17.09 26.56
CA LEU A 221 1.22 -17.83 26.94
C LEU A 221 1.53 -19.19 27.58
N GLY A 222 2.71 -19.76 27.31
CA GLY A 222 3.21 -20.98 27.96
C GLY A 222 3.82 -20.79 29.35
N GLU A 223 4.07 -19.54 29.77
CA GLU A 223 4.62 -19.22 31.09
C GLU A 223 3.52 -19.04 32.16
N GLU A 224 3.87 -19.20 33.44
CA GLU A 224 2.97 -18.92 34.56
C GLU A 224 2.84 -17.41 34.81
N ILE A 225 2.08 -16.75 33.93
CA ILE A 225 1.82 -15.30 33.98
C ILE A 225 0.47 -14.95 34.62
N GLY A 226 0.38 -13.74 35.18
CA GLY A 226 -0.85 -13.19 35.75
C GLY A 226 -1.96 -12.96 34.70
N PRO A 227 -3.24 -12.86 35.12
CA PRO A 227 -4.39 -12.86 34.21
C PRO A 227 -4.40 -11.70 33.21
N ASN A 228 -3.99 -10.49 33.64
CA ASN A 228 -3.93 -9.32 32.75
C ASN A 228 -2.84 -9.47 31.68
N ILE A 229 -1.68 -10.05 32.05
CA ILE A 229 -0.57 -10.28 31.12
C ILE A 229 -0.98 -11.37 30.12
N ARG A 230 -1.70 -12.40 30.58
CA ARG A 230 -2.23 -13.45 29.72
C ARG A 230 -3.23 -12.90 28.70
N GLN A 231 -4.15 -12.04 29.14
CA GLN A 231 -5.12 -11.41 28.24
C GLN A 231 -4.43 -10.54 27.19
N GLN A 232 -3.42 -9.76 27.60
CA GLN A 232 -2.64 -8.96 26.65
C GLN A 232 -1.86 -9.84 25.67
N ALA A 233 -1.21 -10.91 26.14
CA ALA A 233 -0.48 -11.84 25.28
C ALA A 233 -1.40 -12.57 24.29
N GLN A 234 -2.63 -12.91 24.71
CA GLN A 234 -3.65 -13.49 23.83
C GLN A 234 -4.06 -12.50 22.72
N LYS A 235 -4.31 -11.25 23.09
CA LYS A 235 -4.63 -10.19 22.13
C LYS A 235 -3.47 -9.96 21.15
N ASP A 236 -2.24 -9.83 21.66
CA ASP A 236 -1.06 -9.69 20.83
C ASP A 236 -0.91 -10.88 19.87
N PHE A 237 -1.17 -12.11 20.33
CA PHE A 237 -1.13 -13.30 19.48
C PHE A 237 -2.14 -13.22 18.34
N GLU A 238 -3.38 -12.84 18.62
CA GLU A 238 -4.45 -12.69 17.63
C GLU A 238 -4.11 -11.59 16.61
N ASP A 239 -3.76 -10.39 17.09
CA ASP A 239 -3.43 -9.23 16.26
C ASP A 239 -2.25 -9.55 15.31
N TRP A 240 -1.15 -10.11 15.83
CA TRP A 240 0.02 -10.44 15.01
C TRP A 240 -0.22 -11.65 14.09
N SER A 241 -1.09 -12.58 14.47
CA SER A 241 -1.48 -13.68 13.59
C SER A 241 -2.29 -13.17 12.39
N GLU A 242 -3.18 -12.20 12.61
CA GLU A 242 -3.92 -11.53 11.54
C GLU A 242 -2.99 -10.76 10.60
N GLN A 243 -2.04 -9.98 11.15
CA GLN A 243 -1.05 -9.27 10.32
C GLN A 243 -0.20 -10.23 9.49
N SER A 244 0.19 -11.39 10.04
CA SER A 244 0.91 -12.43 9.29
C SER A 244 0.08 -13.00 8.13
N LEU A 245 -1.23 -13.15 8.32
CA LEU A 245 -2.15 -13.62 7.29
C LEU A 245 -2.26 -12.59 6.16
N ILE A 246 -2.55 -11.33 6.50
CA ILE A 246 -2.64 -10.23 5.53
C ILE A 246 -1.35 -10.13 4.70
N ALA A 247 -0.19 -10.16 5.35
CA ALA A 247 1.10 -10.09 4.67
C ALA A 247 1.31 -11.28 3.71
N THR A 248 0.92 -12.48 4.11
CA THR A 248 1.06 -13.69 3.28
C THR A 248 0.15 -13.64 2.06
N GLU A 249 -1.10 -13.24 2.23
CA GLU A 249 -2.06 -13.08 1.13
C GLU A 249 -1.61 -11.98 0.15
N ALA A 250 -1.13 -10.84 0.65
CA ALA A 250 -0.59 -9.76 -0.18
C ALA A 250 0.63 -10.21 -1.02
N ILE A 251 1.60 -10.91 -0.41
CA ILE A 251 2.76 -11.47 -1.10
C ILE A 251 2.31 -12.41 -2.23
N GLN A 252 1.37 -13.31 -1.94
CA GLN A 252 0.85 -14.26 -2.92
C GLN A 252 0.19 -13.57 -4.11
N GLN A 253 -0.63 -12.55 -3.86
CA GLN A 253 -1.28 -11.78 -4.94
C GLN A 253 -0.25 -11.04 -5.81
N LEU A 254 0.76 -10.42 -5.19
CA LEU A 254 1.83 -9.74 -5.94
C LEU A 254 2.59 -10.69 -6.87
N TYR A 255 2.95 -11.89 -6.39
CA TYR A 255 3.58 -12.91 -7.24
C TYR A 255 2.65 -13.36 -8.38
N LEU A 256 1.37 -13.59 -8.08
CA LEU A 256 0.39 -14.03 -9.07
C LEU A 256 0.23 -12.99 -10.18
N GLU A 257 0.08 -11.71 -9.84
CA GLU A 257 -0.04 -10.63 -10.80
C GLU A 257 1.23 -10.45 -11.65
N PHE A 258 2.41 -10.52 -11.01
CA PHE A 258 3.69 -10.44 -11.71
C PHE A 258 3.81 -11.54 -12.76
N TYR A 259 3.64 -12.81 -12.37
CA TYR A 259 3.73 -13.93 -13.31
C TYR A 259 2.65 -13.90 -14.39
N ARG A 260 1.45 -13.41 -14.07
CA ARG A 260 0.40 -13.21 -15.06
C ARG A 260 0.79 -12.15 -16.10
N LYS A 261 1.39 -11.04 -15.67
CA LYS A 261 1.87 -9.98 -16.58
C LYS A 261 3.00 -10.47 -17.49
N THR A 262 4.00 -11.17 -16.94
CA THR A 262 5.12 -11.70 -17.73
C THR A 262 4.67 -12.80 -18.69
N TYR A 263 3.78 -13.70 -18.25
CA TYR A 263 3.17 -14.73 -19.11
C TYR A 263 2.42 -14.11 -20.29
N ASN A 264 1.54 -13.13 -20.04
CA ASN A 264 0.76 -12.47 -21.10
C ASN A 264 1.66 -11.73 -22.10
N LEU A 265 2.76 -11.12 -21.63
CA LEU A 265 3.73 -10.46 -22.49
C LEU A 265 4.37 -11.46 -23.48
N MET A 266 4.87 -12.59 -22.97
CA MET A 266 5.49 -13.64 -23.78
C MET A 266 4.48 -14.31 -24.71
N LEU A 267 3.28 -14.59 -24.19
CA LEU A 267 2.18 -15.20 -24.95
C LEU A 267 1.81 -14.33 -26.16
N GLY A 268 1.65 -13.02 -25.94
CA GLY A 268 1.38 -12.08 -27.03
C GLY A 268 2.47 -12.08 -28.10
N GLY A 269 3.75 -12.15 -27.71
CA GLY A 269 4.86 -12.25 -28.65
C GLY A 269 4.80 -13.53 -29.50
N ARG A 270 4.54 -14.67 -28.86
CA ARG A 270 4.38 -15.98 -29.53
C ARG A 270 3.21 -15.98 -30.50
N ASP A 271 2.05 -15.46 -30.09
CA ASP A 271 0.84 -15.45 -30.92
C ASP A 271 1.02 -14.61 -32.19
N ARG A 272 1.64 -13.43 -32.06
CA ARG A 272 1.98 -12.62 -33.24
C ARG A 272 2.96 -13.32 -34.18
N MET A 273 3.90 -14.11 -33.65
CA MET A 273 4.79 -14.92 -34.50
C MET A 273 4.06 -16.05 -35.22
N LEU A 274 3.03 -16.65 -34.61
CA LEU A 274 2.16 -17.62 -35.28
C LEU A 274 1.33 -16.98 -36.40
N GLU A 275 0.91 -15.72 -36.23
CA GLU A 275 0.26 -14.94 -37.28
C GLU A 275 1.21 -14.69 -38.46
N ASP A 276 2.46 -14.30 -38.19
CA ASP A 276 3.48 -14.10 -39.22
C ASP A 276 3.80 -15.40 -39.97
N LYS A 277 3.83 -16.54 -39.27
CA LYS A 277 3.97 -17.88 -39.89
C LYS A 277 2.85 -18.16 -40.88
N LYS A 278 1.62 -17.74 -40.57
CA LYS A 278 0.47 -17.85 -41.50
C LYS A 278 0.60 -16.86 -42.66
N ARG A 279 1.04 -15.62 -42.40
CA ARG A 279 1.17 -14.53 -43.39
C ARG A 279 2.24 -14.81 -44.45
N PHE A 280 3.44 -15.24 -44.06
CA PHE A 280 4.58 -15.42 -44.98
C PHE A 280 4.77 -16.86 -45.48
N GLY A 281 3.98 -17.80 -44.96
CA GLY A 281 4.04 -19.21 -45.33
C GLY A 281 5.21 -19.96 -44.69
N LYS A 282 5.06 -21.29 -44.59
CA LYS A 282 5.95 -22.16 -43.81
C LYS A 282 7.42 -22.13 -44.28
N ALA A 283 7.66 -22.12 -45.59
CA ALA A 283 9.02 -22.19 -46.14
C ALA A 283 9.82 -20.91 -45.89
N ALA A 284 9.25 -19.74 -46.21
CA ALA A 284 9.92 -18.46 -46.00
C ALA A 284 10.09 -18.16 -44.50
N PHE A 285 9.04 -18.37 -43.70
CA PHE A 285 9.11 -18.20 -42.25
C PHE A 285 10.12 -19.15 -41.60
N GLY A 286 10.25 -20.37 -42.13
CA GLY A 286 11.21 -21.37 -41.66
C GLY A 286 12.65 -20.87 -41.59
N LEU A 287 13.07 -20.04 -42.54
CA LEU A 287 14.44 -19.56 -42.67
C LEU A 287 14.83 -18.51 -41.61
N HIS A 288 13.88 -17.65 -41.20
CA HIS A 288 14.20 -16.48 -40.38
C HIS A 288 13.34 -16.35 -39.11
N GLY A 289 12.09 -16.80 -39.13
CA GLY A 289 11.15 -16.67 -38.01
C GLY A 289 11.13 -17.88 -37.07
N MET A 290 11.40 -19.08 -37.58
CA MET A 290 11.27 -20.32 -36.79
C MET A 290 12.17 -20.37 -35.54
N PRO A 291 13.46 -19.99 -35.60
CA PRO A 291 14.32 -20.03 -34.40
C PRO A 291 13.81 -19.16 -33.26
N ARG A 292 13.29 -17.96 -33.57
CA ARG A 292 12.70 -17.06 -32.57
C ARG A 292 11.38 -17.63 -32.03
N LEU A 293 10.53 -18.18 -32.88
CA LEU A 293 9.26 -18.78 -32.45
C LEU A 293 9.50 -19.91 -31.44
N LEU A 294 10.42 -20.83 -31.72
CA LEU A 294 10.76 -21.93 -30.80
C LEU A 294 11.28 -21.41 -29.46
N LYS A 295 12.12 -20.36 -29.48
CA LYS A 295 12.61 -19.71 -28.25
C LYS A 295 11.47 -19.09 -27.45
N LEU A 296 10.56 -18.37 -28.11
CA LEU A 296 9.38 -17.78 -27.46
C LEU A 296 8.44 -18.85 -26.91
N GLU A 297 8.26 -19.98 -27.61
CA GLU A 297 7.45 -21.11 -27.10
C GLU A 297 8.00 -21.64 -25.78
N VAL A 298 9.32 -21.85 -25.70
CA VAL A 298 9.98 -22.26 -24.43
C VAL A 298 9.77 -21.20 -23.34
N GLN A 299 9.94 -19.91 -23.66
CA GLN A 299 9.75 -18.82 -22.69
C GLN A 299 8.29 -18.74 -22.20
N VAL A 300 7.31 -18.89 -23.08
CA VAL A 300 5.89 -18.94 -22.71
C VAL A 300 5.64 -20.10 -21.75
N CYS A 301 6.14 -21.30 -22.06
CA CYS A 301 5.99 -22.46 -21.17
C CYS A 301 6.69 -22.26 -19.81
N GLN A 302 7.83 -21.56 -19.77
CA GLN A 302 8.51 -21.22 -18.52
C GLN A 302 7.69 -20.26 -17.65
N GLU A 303 7.15 -19.19 -18.24
CA GLU A 303 6.31 -18.23 -17.50
C GLU A 303 4.97 -18.86 -17.08
N ASP A 304 4.39 -19.72 -17.92
CA ASP A 304 3.17 -20.48 -17.61
C ASP A 304 3.38 -21.40 -16.41
N LEU A 305 4.52 -22.11 -16.37
CA LEU A 305 4.86 -22.98 -15.25
C LEU A 305 5.07 -22.20 -13.94
N LYS A 306 5.68 -21.02 -13.99
CA LYS A 306 5.82 -20.14 -12.82
C LYS A 306 4.44 -19.71 -12.29
N LEU A 307 3.54 -19.34 -13.19
CA LEU A 307 2.17 -18.94 -12.84
C LEU A 307 1.39 -20.08 -12.18
N HIS A 308 1.40 -21.28 -12.78
CA HIS A 308 0.71 -22.44 -12.22
C HIS A 308 1.28 -22.85 -10.85
N ASN A 309 2.61 -22.79 -10.67
CA ASN A 309 3.22 -23.04 -9.36
C ASN A 309 2.77 -22.02 -8.29
N ALA A 310 2.63 -20.75 -8.66
CA ALA A 310 2.10 -19.73 -7.75
C ALA A 310 0.63 -20.00 -7.38
N ILE A 311 -0.21 -20.36 -8.36
CA ILE A 311 -1.61 -20.74 -8.13
C ILE A 311 -1.70 -21.94 -7.19
N LYS A 312 -0.93 -23.00 -7.44
CA LYS A 312 -0.83 -24.18 -6.59
C LYS A 312 -0.46 -23.82 -5.15
N ALA A 313 0.55 -22.96 -4.96
CA ALA A 313 0.98 -22.52 -3.63
C ALA A 313 -0.15 -21.80 -2.87
N ILE A 314 -0.93 -20.96 -3.56
CA ILE A 314 -2.10 -20.28 -2.98
C ILE A 314 -3.18 -21.28 -2.58
N LYS A 315 -3.51 -22.25 -3.46
CA LYS A 315 -4.51 -23.28 -3.15
C LYS A 315 -4.09 -24.14 -1.96
N ALA A 316 -2.81 -24.53 -1.90
CA ALA A 316 -2.27 -25.27 -0.76
C ALA A 316 -2.35 -24.46 0.53
N TYR A 317 -2.03 -23.17 0.48
CA TYR A 317 -2.16 -22.27 1.62
C TYR A 317 -3.61 -22.14 2.10
N GLN A 318 -4.57 -21.96 1.20
CA GLN A 318 -5.99 -21.89 1.53
C GLN A 318 -6.48 -23.16 2.22
N ARG A 319 -6.08 -24.34 1.71
CA ARG A 319 -6.38 -25.62 2.36
C ARG A 319 -5.80 -25.69 3.78
N ASP A 320 -4.54 -25.30 3.96
CA ASP A 320 -3.87 -25.39 5.26
C ASP A 320 -4.46 -24.38 6.26
N LYS A 321 -4.94 -23.23 5.79
CA LYS A 321 -5.74 -22.27 6.56
C LYS A 321 -7.04 -22.92 7.07
N ILE A 322 -7.80 -23.61 6.22
CA ILE A 322 -9.02 -24.34 6.63
C ILE A 322 -8.67 -25.44 7.64
N LYS A 323 -7.61 -26.23 7.40
CA LYS A 323 -7.15 -27.27 8.35
C LYS A 323 -6.83 -26.71 9.73
N SER A 324 -6.26 -25.50 9.81
CA SER A 324 -5.95 -24.88 11.10
C SER A 324 -7.20 -24.59 11.94
N GLN A 325 -8.37 -24.40 11.32
CA GLN A 325 -9.63 -24.16 12.04
C GLN A 325 -10.04 -25.34 12.93
N LEU A 326 -9.71 -26.58 12.54
CA LEU A 326 -9.95 -27.77 13.36
C LEU A 326 -9.26 -27.71 14.72
N THR A 327 -8.14 -26.99 14.84
CA THR A 327 -7.40 -26.89 16.10
C THR A 327 -8.04 -25.95 17.13
N PHE A 328 -9.00 -25.12 16.72
CA PHE A 328 -9.64 -24.10 17.56
C PHE A 328 -11.11 -24.41 17.89
N LEU A 329 -11.62 -25.60 17.55
CA LEU A 329 -13.01 -25.99 17.81
C LEU A 329 -13.25 -26.28 19.30
N SER A 330 -14.33 -25.72 19.85
CA SER A 330 -14.82 -26.04 21.20
C SER A 330 -15.65 -27.34 21.20
N TYR A 331 -15.60 -28.09 22.30
CA TYR A 331 -16.33 -29.36 22.47
C TYR A 331 -17.78 -29.14 22.94
N ASP A 332 -18.56 -28.36 22.19
CA ASP A 332 -19.95 -28.04 22.52
C ASP A 332 -21.00 -28.89 21.76
N TYR A 333 -22.28 -28.79 22.15
CA TYR A 333 -23.38 -29.46 21.45
C TYR A 333 -23.54 -28.87 20.03
N GLY A 334 -23.11 -29.62 19.01
CA GLY A 334 -23.01 -29.17 17.62
C GLY A 334 -21.60 -29.30 17.02
N ALA A 335 -20.58 -29.57 17.85
CA ALA A 335 -19.20 -29.74 17.40
C ALA A 335 -19.04 -30.84 16.33
N VAL A 336 -19.85 -31.90 16.37
CA VAL A 336 -19.80 -32.98 15.36
C VAL A 336 -20.21 -32.48 13.97
N GLN A 337 -21.30 -31.71 13.87
CA GLN A 337 -21.77 -31.15 12.59
C GLN A 337 -20.78 -30.09 12.06
N GLU A 338 -20.19 -29.32 12.96
CA GLU A 338 -19.17 -28.32 12.62
C GLU A 338 -17.88 -28.97 12.09
N VAL A 339 -17.43 -30.05 12.74
CA VAL A 339 -16.30 -30.86 12.27
C VAL A 339 -16.59 -31.47 10.91
N GLU A 340 -17.76 -32.10 10.71
CA GLU A 340 -18.16 -32.68 9.43
C GLU A 340 -18.15 -31.62 8.31
N ARG A 341 -18.65 -30.41 8.56
CA ARG A 341 -18.61 -29.31 7.59
C ARG A 341 -17.18 -28.91 7.24
N ILE A 342 -16.31 -28.73 8.24
CA ILE A 342 -14.92 -28.35 8.01
C ILE A 342 -14.14 -29.47 7.29
N GLU A 343 -14.42 -30.74 7.59
CA GLU A 343 -13.84 -31.89 6.88
C GLU A 343 -14.26 -31.93 5.41
N GLU A 344 -15.51 -31.59 5.10
CA GLU A 344 -15.99 -31.43 3.72
C GLU A 344 -15.26 -30.28 3.01
N GLU A 345 -15.12 -29.13 3.67
CA GLU A 345 -14.38 -27.97 3.15
C GLU A 345 -12.91 -28.30 2.89
N ILE A 346 -12.24 -29.04 3.80
CA ILE A 346 -10.86 -29.51 3.62
C ILE A 346 -10.76 -30.46 2.42
N SER A 347 -11.72 -31.38 2.28
CA SER A 347 -11.76 -32.33 1.17
C SER A 347 -11.91 -31.61 -0.17
N ASN A 348 -12.81 -30.64 -0.26
CA ASN A 348 -12.99 -29.79 -1.44
C ASN A 348 -11.75 -28.94 -1.72
N ALA A 349 -11.13 -28.35 -0.70
CA ALA A 349 -9.88 -27.60 -0.86
C ALA A 349 -8.72 -28.51 -1.33
N GLN A 350 -8.68 -29.76 -0.89
CA GLN A 350 -7.69 -30.74 -1.33
C GLN A 350 -7.88 -31.15 -2.79
N LEU A 351 -9.13 -31.30 -3.26
CA LEU A 351 -9.42 -31.52 -4.68
C LEU A 351 -8.89 -30.35 -5.53
N ASN A 352 -9.14 -29.11 -5.13
CA ASN A 352 -8.60 -27.93 -5.83
C ASN A 352 -7.06 -27.90 -5.89
N VAL A 353 -6.39 -28.44 -4.88
CA VAL A 353 -4.91 -28.57 -4.90
C VAL A 353 -4.49 -29.63 -5.92
N PHE A 354 -5.19 -30.75 -6.00
CA PHE A 354 -4.90 -31.79 -7.00
C PHE A 354 -5.17 -31.32 -8.43
N ASP A 355 -6.21 -30.54 -8.66
CA ASP A 355 -6.46 -29.92 -9.97
C ASP A 355 -5.28 -29.00 -10.36
N ALA A 356 -4.82 -28.15 -9.43
CA ALA A 356 -3.66 -27.29 -9.67
C ALA A 356 -2.35 -28.09 -9.85
N ASP A 357 -2.19 -29.24 -9.19
CA ASP A 357 -1.06 -30.15 -9.40
C ASP A 357 -1.07 -30.72 -10.83
N LEU A 358 -2.25 -31.11 -11.33
CA LEU A 358 -2.42 -31.59 -12.69
C LEU A 358 -2.04 -30.49 -13.69
N ASP A 359 -2.52 -29.26 -13.50
CA ASP A 359 -2.18 -28.13 -14.36
C ASP A 359 -0.67 -27.86 -14.41
N VAL A 360 0.03 -27.99 -13.26
CA VAL A 360 1.50 -27.87 -13.19
C VAL A 360 2.17 -28.96 -14.03
N ILE A 361 1.73 -30.22 -13.91
CA ILE A 361 2.29 -31.34 -14.68
C ILE A 361 2.05 -31.14 -16.18
N GLU A 362 0.88 -30.67 -16.58
CA GLU A 362 0.57 -30.34 -17.98
C GLU A 362 1.43 -29.18 -18.50
N ALA A 363 1.71 -28.17 -17.67
CA ALA A 363 2.64 -27.08 -18.01
C ALA A 363 4.08 -27.59 -18.15
N GLU A 364 4.54 -28.48 -17.26
CA GLU A 364 5.86 -29.13 -17.34
C GLU A 364 5.98 -29.98 -18.61
N GLU A 365 4.99 -30.79 -18.93
CA GLU A 365 4.98 -31.62 -20.14
C GLU A 365 5.09 -30.73 -21.40
N ARG A 366 4.32 -29.63 -21.46
CA ARG A 366 4.40 -28.65 -22.56
C ARG A 366 5.79 -28.01 -22.63
N LEU A 367 6.38 -27.65 -21.49
CA LEU A 367 7.74 -27.11 -21.44
C LEU A 367 8.76 -28.10 -21.99
N TYR A 368 8.76 -29.35 -21.53
CA TYR A 368 9.70 -30.36 -22.02
C TYR A 368 9.53 -30.63 -23.52
N LYS A 369 8.29 -30.74 -24.01
CA LYS A 369 8.02 -30.88 -25.45
C LYS A 369 8.58 -29.71 -26.25
N SER A 370 8.41 -28.47 -25.77
CA SER A 370 8.94 -27.26 -26.44
C SER A 370 10.48 -27.22 -26.43
N GLN A 371 11.13 -27.65 -25.34
CA GLN A 371 12.58 -27.74 -25.24
C GLN A 371 13.15 -28.79 -26.19
N VAL A 372 12.50 -29.95 -26.30
CA VAL A 372 12.90 -30.97 -27.28
C VAL A 372 12.74 -30.46 -28.71
N ALA A 373 11.72 -29.64 -29.01
CA ALA A 373 11.55 -29.04 -30.33
C ALA A 373 12.59 -27.96 -30.67
N LEU A 374 13.29 -27.42 -29.66
CA LEU A 374 14.36 -26.43 -29.82
C LEU A 374 15.75 -27.08 -30.06
N LEU A 375 15.95 -28.31 -29.59
CA LEU A 375 17.14 -29.13 -29.82
C LEU A 375 17.17 -29.70 -31.24
#